data_AF-A0A356FEL2-F1
#
_entry.id   AF-A0A356FEL2-F1
#
_cell.length_a   1.000
_cell.length_b   1.000
_cell.length_c   1.000
_cell.angle_alpha   90.00
_cell.angle_beta   90.00
_cell.angle_gamma   90.00
#
_symmetry.space_group_name_H-M   'P 1'
#
loop_
_entity.id
_entity.type
_entity.pdbx_description
1 polymer ?
#
loop_
_entity_poly.entity_id
_entity_poly.type
_entity_poly.pdbx_seq_one_letter_code
_entity_poly.pdbx_strand_id
1 'polypeptide(L)' 'AAGKKYKVLATNKLDGTLMASPAVAGRALFIRSDTHLYRIEKLGK' A
#
# COMPACT_ATOMS: atom_id res chain seq x y z
N ALA A 1 -0.11 -11.17 14.69
CA ALA A 1 1.03 -10.37 15.18
C ALA A 1 2.02 -10.15 14.04
N ALA A 2 2.74 -9.01 14.02
CA ALA A 2 3.85 -8.81 13.09
C ALA A 2 4.98 -9.83 13.39
N GLY A 3 5.68 -10.30 12.36
CA GLY A 3 6.76 -11.28 12.51
C GLY A 3 7.99 -10.67 13.21
N LYS A 4 8.81 -11.51 13.84
CA LYS A 4 10.03 -11.08 14.56
C LYS A 4 11.17 -10.59 13.65
N LYS A 5 11.07 -10.86 12.35
CA LYS A 5 12.06 -10.46 11.34
C LYS A 5 11.37 -9.67 10.25
N TYR A 6 11.98 -8.56 9.86
CA TYR A 6 11.58 -7.79 8.69
C TYR A 6 11.75 -8.62 7.43
N LYS A 7 10.75 -8.58 6.53
CA LYS A 7 10.79 -9.21 5.21
C LYS A 7 10.04 -8.32 4.21
N VAL A 8 10.69 -7.95 3.11
CA VAL A 8 10.03 -7.28 1.98
C VAL A 8 9.08 -8.26 1.30
N LEU A 9 7.80 -7.89 1.17
CA LEU A 9 6.78 -8.72 0.53
C LEU A 9 6.51 -8.33 -0.92
N ALA A 10 6.60 -7.03 -1.22
CA ALA A 10 6.39 -6.47 -2.54
C ALA A 10 7.03 -5.07 -2.62
N THR A 11 7.39 -4.67 -3.83
CA THR A 11 7.79 -3.31 -4.18
C THR A 11 7.01 -2.91 -5.42
N ASN A 12 6.35 -1.75 -5.38
CA ASN A 12 5.53 -1.26 -6.47
C ASN A 12 6.00 0.14 -6.86
N LYS A 13 6.01 0.42 -8.16
CA LYS A 13 6.13 1.77 -8.69
C LYS A 13 4.73 2.30 -8.95
N LEU A 14 4.42 3.48 -8.41
CA LEU A 14 3.16 4.18 -8.59
C LEU A 14 3.45 5.56 -9.18
N ASP A 15 2.54 6.06 -10.01
CA ASP A 15 2.66 7.37 -10.63
C ASP A 15 2.19 8.48 -9.68
N GLY A 16 2.85 9.64 -9.76
CA GLY A 16 2.59 10.82 -8.94
C GLY A 16 3.45 10.91 -7.68
N THR A 17 3.37 12.06 -7.01
CA THR A 17 4.14 12.35 -5.79
C THR A 17 3.37 11.91 -4.54
N LEU A 18 4.02 11.16 -3.64
CA LEU A 18 3.42 10.74 -2.36
C LEU A 18 3.83 11.71 -1.25
N MET A 19 2.85 12.41 -0.69
CA MET A 19 3.06 13.43 0.37
C MET A 19 2.49 13.03 1.73
N ALA A 20 1.82 11.88 1.81
CA ALA A 20 1.13 11.42 3.00
C ALA A 20 1.40 9.93 3.25
N SER A 21 1.27 9.51 4.50
CA SER A 21 1.32 8.10 4.86
C SER A 21 0.12 7.34 4.27
N PRO A 22 0.30 6.06 3.87
CA PRO A 22 -0.80 5.19 3.46
C PRO A 22 -1.83 4.95 4.57
N ALA A 23 -3.08 4.68 4.19
CA ALA A 23 -4.16 4.29 5.09
C ALA A 23 -4.56 2.83 4.90
N VAL A 24 -4.90 2.13 5.98
CA VAL A 24 -5.35 0.73 5.94
C VAL A 24 -6.84 0.67 6.21
N ALA A 25 -7.60 -0.01 5.33
CA ALA A 25 -9.00 -0.34 5.58
C ALA A 25 -9.29 -1.77 5.10
N GLY A 26 -9.67 -2.64 6.04
CA GLY A 26 -9.81 -4.08 5.77
C GLY A 26 -8.49 -4.70 5.32
N ARG A 27 -8.48 -5.32 4.13
CA ARG A 27 -7.28 -5.92 3.52
C ARG A 27 -6.61 -5.02 2.47
N ALA A 28 -7.12 -3.79 2.31
CA ALA A 28 -6.64 -2.87 1.30
C ALA A 28 -5.76 -1.78 1.92
N LEU A 29 -4.73 -1.42 1.16
CA LEU A 29 -3.92 -0.23 1.38
C LEU A 29 -4.40 0.87 0.43
N PHE A 30 -4.70 2.04 0.99
CA PHE A 30 -5.07 3.24 0.25
C PHE A 30 -3.90 4.21 0.26
N ILE A 31 -3.44 4.58 -0.94
CA ILE A 31 -2.30 5.47 -1.14
C ILE A 31 -2.77 6.63 -2.02
N ARG A 32 -2.71 7.84 -1.49
CA ARG A 32 -3.03 9.06 -2.24
C ARG A 32 -1.75 9.69 -2.76
N SER A 33 -1.70 9.96 -4.06
CA SER A 33 -0.72 10.86 -4.67
C SER A 33 -1.32 12.26 -4.89
N ASP A 34 -0.54 13.15 -5.51
CA ASP A 34 -1.02 14.43 -6.04
C ASP A 34 -2.14 14.29 -7.09
N THR A 35 -2.23 13.14 -7.75
CA THR A 35 -3.03 12.94 -8.97
C THR A 35 -3.99 11.77 -8.90
N HIS A 36 -3.72 10.77 -8.05
CA HIS A 36 -4.45 9.50 -8.01
C HIS A 36 -4.74 9.04 -6.58
N LEU A 37 -5.79 8.23 -6.42
CA LEU A 37 -6.02 7.44 -5.22
C LEU A 37 -5.95 5.96 -5.59
N TYR A 38 -4.90 5.28 -5.13
CA TYR A 38 -4.69 3.85 -5.36
C TYR A 38 -5.33 3.03 -4.24
N ARG A 39 -6.00 1.94 -4.63
CA ARG A 39 -6.44 0.86 -3.72
C ARG A 39 -5.69 -0.42 -4.08
N ILE A 40 -4.79 -0.86 -3.19
CA ILE A 40 -3.97 -2.07 -3.38
C ILE A 40 -4.46 -3.15 -2.42
N GLU A 41 -4.93 -4.27 -2.98
CA GLU A 41 -5.34 -5.45 -2.22
C GLU A 41 -4.89 -6.70 -2.97
N LYS A 42 -4.50 -7.74 -2.23
CA LYS A 42 -4.30 -9.07 -2.80
C LYS A 42 -5.67 -9.70 -3.07
N LEU A 43 -6.02 -9.90 -4.33
CA LEU A 43 -7.19 -10.71 -4.70
C LEU A 43 -7.03 -12.11 -4.10
N GLY A 44 -8.07 -12.57 -3.41
CA GLY A 44 -8.09 -13.91 -2.82
C GLY A 44 -7.89 -14.98 -3.89
N LYS A 45 -7.29 -16.11 -3.50
CA LYS A 45 -7.62 -17.38 -4.15
C LYS A 45 -8.93 -17.86 -3.57
#